data_AF-A0A922XQ32-F1
#
_entry.id   AF-A0A922XQ32-F1
#
_cell.length_a   1.000
_cell.length_b   1.000
_cell.length_c   1.000
_cell.angle_alpha   90.00
_cell.angle_beta   90.00
_cell.angle_gamma   90.00
#
_symmetry.space_group_name_H-M   'P 1'
#
loop_
_entity.id
_entity.type
_entity.pdbx_description
1 polymer ?
#
loop_
_entity_poly.entity_id
_entity_poly.type
_entity_poly.pdbx_seq_one_letter_code
_entity_poly.pdbx_strand_id
1 'polypeptide(L)'
;MRKLQLALVVLVALLLASEETMGQFNRRAIKRNNKRIANFRGRKSSFDKNKIYNSLGVSVSALNYYGDIAPRPNKFSSDISFTRPALGLFWAHRFGPRYTLQTQLMYGTLTGSDSKSADKTDLENGIFRSQRNLSFRNHILELSVVAVFDLFENELTYISRVAWTPYVYIGAAGLTNNPEAKAPATDLTGAPLADAGKWVKLRPLGTEGQYSTLDPTDVNHGIKPYKALQVAIP
;
A
#
# COMPACT_ATOMS: atom_id res chain seq x y z
N MET A 1 -20.19 -1.11 -8.14
CA MET A 1 -19.79 0.22 -7.65
C MET A 1 -20.65 0.69 -6.47
N ARG A 2 -21.98 0.78 -6.59
CA ARG A 2 -22.87 1.23 -5.50
C ARG A 2 -22.74 0.46 -4.18
N LYS A 3 -22.63 -0.88 -4.22
CA LYS A 3 -22.48 -1.72 -3.01
C LYS A 3 -21.16 -1.46 -2.26
N LEU A 4 -20.09 -1.12 -2.99
CA LEU A 4 -18.76 -0.87 -2.43
C LEU A 4 -18.67 0.54 -1.81
N GLN A 5 -19.35 1.51 -2.44
CA GLN A 5 -19.54 2.86 -1.90
C GLN A 5 -20.39 2.83 -0.62
N LEU A 6 -21.48 2.05 -0.60
CA LEU A 6 -22.30 1.83 0.60
C LEU A 6 -21.50 1.18 1.73
N ALA A 7 -20.70 0.15 1.43
CA ALA A 7 -19.85 -0.49 2.43
C ALA A 7 -18.80 0.49 3.00
N LEU A 8 -18.21 1.35 2.17
CA LEU A 8 -17.26 2.37 2.61
C LEU A 8 -17.91 3.45 3.48
N VAL A 9 -19.11 3.92 3.10
CA VAL A 9 -19.88 4.89 3.90
C VAL A 9 -20.29 4.29 5.24
N VAL A 10 -20.71 3.02 5.26
CA VAL A 10 -21.06 2.31 6.50
C VAL A 10 -19.82 2.10 7.38
N LEU A 11 -18.68 1.74 6.81
CA LEU A 11 -17.42 1.61 7.55
C LEU A 11 -16.97 2.95 8.15
N VAL A 12 -17.04 4.04 7.39
CA VAL A 12 -16.72 5.40 7.87
C VAL A 12 -17.70 5.82 8.95
N ALA A 13 -19.00 5.54 8.81
CA ALA A 13 -20.00 5.83 9.82
C ALA A 13 -19.78 5.03 11.11
N LEU A 14 -19.40 3.75 11.01
CA LEU A 14 -19.08 2.90 12.17
C LEU A 14 -17.80 3.35 12.88
N LEU A 15 -16.79 3.80 12.14
CA LEU A 15 -15.56 4.37 12.72
C LEU A 15 -15.84 5.68 13.45
N LEU A 16 -16.68 6.56 12.87
CA LEU A 16 -17.10 7.82 13.49
C LEU A 16 -18.05 7.62 14.68
N ALA A 17 -18.86 6.56 14.68
CA ALA A 17 -19.79 6.22 15.77
C ALA A 17 -19.15 5.44 16.93
N SER A 18 -17.85 5.14 16.86
CA SER A 18 -17.15 4.47 17.95
C SER A 18 -16.95 5.43 19.14
N GLU A 19 -17.91 5.45 20.06
CA GLU A 19 -17.90 6.32 21.26
C GLU A 19 -16.67 6.10 22.17
N GLU A 20 -16.00 4.95 22.06
CA GLU A 20 -14.77 4.65 22.81
C GLU A 20 -13.59 5.56 22.44
N THR A 21 -13.57 6.10 21.21
CA THR A 21 -12.58 7.13 20.85
C THR A 21 -12.84 8.41 21.64
N MET A 22 -14.10 8.85 21.77
CA MET A 22 -14.48 10.05 22.54
C MET A 22 -14.26 9.91 24.05
N GLY A 23 -14.42 8.71 24.61
CA GLY A 23 -14.15 8.41 26.02
C GLY A 23 -12.70 8.66 26.45
N GLN A 24 -11.74 8.57 25.53
CA GLN A 24 -10.31 8.88 25.78
C GLN A 24 -9.96 10.37 25.63
N PHE A 25 -10.87 11.21 25.12
CA PHE A 25 -10.59 12.61 24.82
C PHE A 25 -11.05 13.59 25.92
N ASN A 26 -11.55 13.12 27.07
CA ASN A 26 -12.08 13.97 28.15
C ASN A 26 -10.97 14.63 29.01
N ARG A 27 -9.95 15.17 28.35
CA ARG A 27 -8.76 15.82 28.90
C ARG A 27 -9.08 16.91 29.92
N ARG A 28 -10.15 17.68 29.69
CA ARG A 28 -10.59 18.76 30.58
C ARG A 28 -11.14 18.23 31.90
N ALA A 29 -11.89 17.13 31.87
CA ALA A 29 -12.43 16.49 33.08
C ALA A 29 -11.31 15.83 33.91
N ILE A 30 -10.38 15.11 33.26
CA ILE A 30 -9.23 14.47 33.93
C ILE A 30 -8.34 15.52 34.61
N LYS A 31 -8.04 16.63 33.93
CA LYS A 31 -7.24 17.74 34.50
C LYS A 31 -7.96 18.43 35.67
N ARG A 32 -9.28 18.65 35.58
CA ARG A 32 -10.07 19.28 36.66
C ARG A 32 -10.16 18.40 37.91
N ASN A 33 -10.31 17.08 37.75
CA ASN A 33 -10.45 16.16 38.88
C ASN A 33 -9.15 15.95 39.66
N ASN A 34 -7.99 16.22 39.05
CA ASN A 34 -6.70 15.93 39.67
C ASN A 34 -6.11 17.16 40.40
N LYS A 35 -6.67 17.48 41.58
CA LYS A 35 -6.26 18.64 42.42
C LYS A 35 -4.76 18.66 42.78
N ARG A 36 -4.10 17.49 42.85
CA ARG A 36 -2.64 17.37 43.07
C ARG A 36 -1.80 17.91 41.91
N ILE A 37 -2.32 17.89 40.68
CA ILE A 37 -1.61 18.37 39.48
C ILE A 37 -1.63 19.91 39.40
N ALA A 38 -2.70 20.55 39.89
CA ALA A 38 -2.85 22.01 39.84
C ALA A 38 -1.82 22.76 40.70
N ASN A 39 -1.32 22.14 41.77
CA ASN A 39 -0.36 22.74 42.71
C ASN A 39 1.06 22.17 42.57
N PHE A 40 1.35 21.37 41.54
CA PHE A 40 2.66 20.75 41.35
C PHE A 40 3.70 21.79 40.90
N ARG A 41 4.70 22.06 41.76
CA ARG A 41 5.86 22.93 41.50
C ARG A 41 7.16 22.14 41.37
N GLY A 42 7.15 21.04 40.63
CA GLY A 42 8.36 20.27 40.29
C GLY A 42 8.83 20.57 38.87
N ARG A 43 10.13 20.34 38.59
CA ARG A 43 10.65 20.28 37.22
C ARG A 43 9.84 19.20 36.51
N LYS A 44 9.10 19.56 35.45
CA LYS A 44 8.25 18.63 34.70
C LYS A 44 9.15 17.51 34.16
N SER A 45 9.08 16.32 34.76
CA SER A 45 9.88 15.17 34.33
C SER A 45 9.50 14.85 32.89
N SER A 46 10.48 14.98 32.01
CA SER A 46 10.45 14.55 30.63
C SER A 46 10.05 13.07 30.57
N PHE A 47 9.09 12.76 29.71
CA PHE A 47 8.72 11.41 29.24
C PHE A 47 9.21 10.21 30.10
N ASP A 48 8.42 9.79 31.09
CA ASP A 48 8.74 8.63 31.93
C ASP A 48 8.59 7.29 31.18
N LYS A 49 9.31 6.24 31.64
CA LYS A 49 9.26 4.88 31.05
C LYS A 49 7.84 4.30 30.92
N ASN A 50 6.92 4.69 31.79
CA ASN A 50 5.53 4.23 31.75
C ASN A 50 4.73 4.79 30.55
N LYS A 51 5.30 5.74 29.80
CA LYS A 51 4.73 6.31 28.58
C LYS A 51 5.25 5.64 27.31
N ILE A 52 6.22 4.73 27.44
CA ILE A 52 6.67 3.82 26.38
C ILE A 52 5.65 2.70 26.30
N TYR A 53 5.11 2.48 25.10
CA TYR A 53 4.14 1.41 24.88
C TYR A 53 4.32 0.80 23.50
N ASN A 54 3.84 -0.45 23.39
CA ASN A 54 3.68 -1.14 22.13
C ASN A 54 2.23 -1.00 21.66
N SER A 55 2.02 -0.89 20.36
CA SER A 55 0.72 -0.96 19.72
C SER A 55 0.74 -2.07 18.68
N LEU A 56 -0.34 -2.83 18.63
CA LEU A 56 -0.61 -3.82 17.60
C LEU A 56 -1.93 -3.44 16.95
N GLY A 57 -2.00 -3.55 15.63
CA GLY A 57 -3.22 -3.24 14.90
C GLY A 57 -3.27 -3.86 13.53
N VAL A 58 -4.43 -3.69 12.91
CA VAL A 58 -4.72 -4.11 11.53
C VAL A 58 -4.81 -2.87 10.65
N SER A 59 -4.44 -3.02 9.39
CA SER A 59 -4.54 -1.97 8.37
C SER A 59 -5.30 -2.47 7.16
N VAL A 60 -6.17 -1.63 6.60
CA VAL A 60 -6.79 -1.85 5.29
C VAL A 60 -6.25 -0.78 4.35
N SER A 61 -5.64 -1.21 3.25
CA SER A 61 -5.01 -0.32 2.27
C SER A 61 -5.63 -0.52 0.88
N ALA A 62 -5.41 0.42 -0.02
CA ALA A 62 -5.86 0.36 -1.40
C ALA A 62 -4.64 0.34 -2.33
N LEU A 63 -4.51 -0.71 -3.14
CA LEU A 63 -3.42 -0.87 -4.11
C LEU A 63 -3.93 -0.54 -5.51
N ASN A 64 -3.17 0.26 -6.25
CA ASN A 64 -3.47 0.59 -7.64
C ASN A 64 -2.19 0.58 -8.49
N TYR A 65 -2.29 0.09 -9.72
CA TYR A 65 -1.16 0.06 -10.64
C TYR A 65 -1.11 1.33 -11.46
N TYR A 66 0.07 1.93 -11.50
CA TYR A 66 0.38 3.01 -12.40
C TYR A 66 1.58 2.60 -13.25
N GLY A 67 1.41 2.63 -14.57
CA GLY A 67 2.41 2.19 -15.53
C GLY A 67 1.85 2.06 -16.93
N ASP A 68 2.46 1.21 -17.75
CA ASP A 68 2.20 1.03 -19.18
C ASP A 68 0.78 0.52 -19.53
N ILE A 69 0.10 -0.15 -18.59
CA ILE A 69 -1.28 -0.68 -18.74
C ILE A 69 -2.33 0.31 -18.17
N ALA A 70 -1.91 1.50 -17.71
CA ALA A 70 -2.81 2.54 -17.18
C ALA A 70 -3.68 3.18 -18.29
N PRO A 71 -4.94 3.58 -18.02
CA PRO A 71 -5.92 4.07 -19.01
C PRO A 71 -5.50 5.20 -19.93
N ARG A 72 -4.66 6.12 -19.49
CA ARG A 72 -4.19 7.28 -20.24
C ARG A 72 -2.69 7.44 -20.03
N PRO A 73 -1.95 7.94 -21.03
CA PRO A 73 -0.53 8.24 -20.91
C PRO A 73 -0.31 9.55 -20.14
N ASN A 74 -0.98 9.74 -18.99
CA ASN A 74 -0.84 10.93 -18.15
C ASN A 74 -0.42 10.55 -16.72
N LYS A 75 0.21 11.49 -16.03
CA LYS A 75 0.81 11.31 -14.69
C LYS A 75 -0.19 10.93 -13.59
N PHE A 76 -1.50 11.01 -13.85
CA PHE A 76 -2.57 10.79 -12.87
C PHE A 76 -3.57 9.72 -13.33
N SER A 77 -3.19 8.86 -14.28
CA SER A 77 -4.11 7.93 -14.91
C SER A 77 -4.24 6.57 -14.21
N SER A 78 -4.25 6.52 -12.89
CA SER A 78 -4.62 5.29 -12.19
C SER A 78 -6.11 4.97 -12.40
N ASP A 79 -6.44 3.78 -12.91
CA ASP A 79 -7.84 3.36 -13.01
C ASP A 79 -8.35 2.89 -11.64
N ILE A 80 -9.29 3.63 -11.05
CA ILE A 80 -9.89 3.26 -9.77
C ILE A 80 -10.60 1.90 -9.85
N SER A 81 -11.03 1.46 -11.04
CA SER A 81 -11.66 0.15 -11.25
C SER A 81 -10.72 -1.02 -10.95
N PHE A 82 -9.40 -0.80 -11.08
CA PHE A 82 -8.36 -1.77 -10.75
C PHE A 82 -7.86 -1.68 -9.31
N THR A 83 -8.38 -0.74 -8.51
CA THR A 83 -8.02 -0.65 -7.09
C THR A 83 -8.42 -1.91 -6.35
N ARG A 84 -7.45 -2.54 -5.69
CA ARG A 84 -7.66 -3.74 -4.87
C ARG A 84 -7.42 -3.43 -3.40
N PRO A 85 -8.21 -3.98 -2.48
CA PRO A 85 -7.90 -3.88 -1.07
C PRO A 85 -6.66 -4.72 -0.76
N ALA A 86 -5.88 -4.25 0.19
CA ALA A 86 -4.82 -4.99 0.85
C ALA A 86 -5.06 -4.97 2.36
N LEU A 87 -4.67 -6.05 3.01
CA LEU A 87 -4.77 -6.19 4.46
C LEU A 87 -3.37 -6.25 5.04
N GLY A 88 -3.20 -5.69 6.22
CA GLY A 88 -1.92 -5.73 6.90
C GLY A 88 -2.07 -5.77 8.41
N LEU A 89 -0.98 -6.19 9.03
CA LEU A 89 -0.76 -6.13 10.47
C LEU A 89 0.38 -5.17 10.71
N PHE A 90 0.27 -4.34 11.74
CA PHE A 90 1.35 -3.47 12.14
C PHE A 90 1.62 -3.62 13.64
N TRP A 91 2.89 -3.43 13.97
CA TRP A 91 3.39 -3.26 15.32
C TRP A 91 4.10 -1.92 15.39
N ALA A 92 3.87 -1.17 16.45
CA ALA A 92 4.55 0.09 16.67
C ALA A 92 5.06 0.18 18.12
N HIS A 93 6.29 0.67 18.28
CA HIS A 93 6.91 0.91 19.56
C HIS A 93 7.26 2.38 19.72
N ARG A 94 6.70 3.01 20.76
CA ARG A 94 6.95 4.43 21.06
C ARG A 94 8.11 4.58 22.02
N PHE A 95 9.24 5.10 21.55
CA PHE A 95 10.45 5.30 22.35
C PHE A 95 10.46 6.62 23.13
N GLY A 96 9.73 7.63 22.66
CA GLY A 96 9.83 8.99 23.17
C GLY A 96 8.56 9.82 22.96
N PRO A 97 8.60 11.10 23.33
CA PRO A 97 7.47 12.01 23.09
C PRO A 97 7.28 12.35 21.61
N ARG A 98 8.25 12.03 20.74
CA ARG A 98 8.19 12.26 19.29
C ARG A 98 8.49 11.05 18.42
N TYR A 99 9.12 10.01 18.97
CA TYR A 99 9.72 8.95 18.18
C TYR A 99 8.95 7.64 18.33
N THR A 100 8.49 7.11 17.21
CA THR A 100 7.82 5.81 17.14
C THR A 100 8.46 5.01 16.01
N LEU A 101 8.80 3.75 16.28
CA LEU A 101 9.20 2.81 15.24
C LEU A 101 7.99 1.95 14.91
N GLN A 102 7.66 1.84 13.63
CA GLN A 102 6.54 1.05 13.13
C GLN A 102 7.05 0.00 12.15
N THR A 103 6.62 -1.22 12.36
CA THR A 103 6.83 -2.35 11.44
C THR A 103 5.49 -2.79 10.91
N GLN A 104 5.36 -3.01 9.61
CA GLN A 104 4.11 -3.42 8.99
C GLN A 104 4.34 -4.56 8.01
N LEU A 105 3.47 -5.57 8.08
CA LEU A 105 3.35 -6.64 7.11
C LEU A 105 2.05 -6.46 6.36
N MET A 106 2.10 -6.33 5.04
CA MET A 106 0.93 -6.11 4.18
C MET A 106 0.88 -7.15 3.07
N TYR A 107 -0.31 -7.70 2.84
CA TYR A 107 -0.57 -8.62 1.74
C TYR A 107 -1.70 -8.07 0.87
N GLY A 108 -1.47 -8.05 -0.43
CA GLY A 108 -2.42 -7.52 -1.39
C GLY A 108 -2.21 -8.07 -2.78
N THR A 109 -3.13 -7.74 -3.67
CA THR A 109 -3.04 -8.12 -5.09
C THR A 109 -3.09 -6.87 -5.94
N LEU A 110 -2.20 -6.77 -6.90
CA LEU A 110 -2.18 -5.74 -7.92
C LEU A 110 -2.68 -6.34 -9.24
N THR A 111 -3.53 -5.62 -9.98
CA THR A 111 -4.07 -6.11 -11.26
C THR A 111 -4.14 -5.00 -12.28
N GLY A 112 -3.98 -5.33 -13.56
CA GLY A 112 -4.25 -4.43 -14.68
C GLY A 112 -4.60 -5.20 -15.94
N SER A 113 -5.37 -4.58 -16.84
CA SER A 113 -5.67 -5.15 -18.15
C SER A 113 -6.05 -4.10 -19.18
N ASP A 114 -5.38 -4.14 -20.34
CA ASP A 114 -5.66 -3.28 -21.49
C ASP A 114 -7.09 -3.45 -21.98
N SER A 115 -7.66 -4.66 -21.92
CA SER A 115 -9.06 -4.92 -22.34
C SER A 115 -10.10 -4.05 -21.63
N LYS A 116 -9.77 -3.56 -20.43
CA LYS A 116 -10.66 -2.70 -19.62
C LYS A 116 -10.15 -1.26 -19.50
N SER A 117 -8.85 -1.03 -19.58
CA SER A 117 -8.27 0.32 -19.48
C SER A 117 -8.13 1.04 -20.82
N ALA A 118 -7.99 0.33 -21.94
CA ALA A 118 -7.74 0.94 -23.23
C ALA A 118 -9.02 1.49 -23.85
N ASP A 119 -8.96 2.75 -24.29
CA ASP A 119 -10.04 3.39 -25.04
C ASP A 119 -9.87 3.11 -26.53
N LYS A 120 -10.81 2.38 -27.13
CA LYS A 120 -10.76 2.06 -28.58
C LYS A 120 -11.01 3.28 -29.46
N THR A 121 -11.59 4.35 -28.92
CA THR A 121 -11.89 5.58 -29.66
C THR A 121 -10.72 6.55 -29.70
N ASP A 122 -9.72 6.34 -28.83
CA ASP A 122 -8.45 7.06 -28.86
C ASP A 122 -7.53 6.45 -29.94
N LEU A 123 -7.49 7.14 -31.08
CA LEU A 123 -6.70 6.75 -32.26
C LEU A 123 -5.20 6.97 -32.09
N GLU A 124 -4.76 7.73 -31.07
CA GLU A 124 -3.35 8.03 -30.85
C GLU A 124 -2.66 6.96 -30.01
N ASN A 125 -3.31 6.48 -28.94
CA ASN A 125 -2.67 5.57 -27.99
C ASN A 125 -3.57 4.40 -27.54
N GLY A 126 -4.86 4.63 -27.39
CA GLY A 126 -5.80 3.62 -26.90
C GLY A 126 -6.02 2.46 -27.85
N ILE A 127 -6.01 2.70 -29.16
CA ILE A 127 -6.14 1.64 -30.17
C ILE A 127 -4.99 0.62 -30.12
N PHE A 128 -3.74 1.07 -30.01
CA PHE A 128 -2.57 0.21 -29.92
C PHE A 128 -2.57 -0.64 -28.63
N ARG A 129 -3.01 -0.06 -27.51
CA ARG A 129 -3.15 -0.80 -26.25
C ARG A 129 -4.28 -1.82 -26.31
N SER A 130 -5.40 -1.49 -26.95
CA SER A 130 -6.48 -2.46 -27.15
C SER A 130 -6.06 -3.63 -28.04
N GLN A 131 -5.18 -3.41 -29.03
CA GLN A 131 -4.64 -4.48 -29.87
C GLN A 131 -3.62 -5.33 -29.12
N ARG A 132 -2.79 -4.70 -28.27
CA ARG A 132 -1.84 -5.37 -27.38
C ARG A 132 -2.54 -6.30 -26.38
N ASN A 133 -3.69 -5.89 -25.85
CA ASN A 133 -4.58 -6.70 -25.00
C ASN A 133 -3.87 -7.43 -23.84
N LEU A 134 -2.91 -6.77 -23.18
CA LEU A 134 -2.19 -7.38 -22.06
C LEU A 134 -3.04 -7.40 -20.79
N SER A 135 -2.73 -8.36 -19.92
CA SER A 135 -3.29 -8.44 -18.58
C SER A 135 -2.27 -9.03 -17.61
N PHE A 136 -2.24 -8.49 -16.40
CA PHE A 136 -1.39 -9.01 -15.35
C PHE A 136 -2.10 -9.02 -14.00
N ARG A 137 -1.63 -9.90 -13.13
CA ARG A 137 -1.98 -10.01 -11.73
C ARG A 137 -0.69 -10.29 -10.95
N ASN A 138 -0.45 -9.54 -9.89
CA ASN A 138 0.71 -9.74 -9.03
C ASN A 138 0.25 -9.81 -7.58
N HIS A 139 0.68 -10.84 -6.87
CA HIS A 139 0.49 -10.94 -5.42
C HIS A 139 1.70 -10.33 -4.73
N ILE A 140 1.43 -9.37 -3.84
CA ILE A 140 2.45 -8.59 -3.14
C ILE A 140 2.37 -8.93 -1.65
N LEU A 141 3.50 -9.33 -1.10
CA LEU A 141 3.73 -9.36 0.34
C LEU A 141 4.82 -8.34 0.64
N GLU A 142 4.51 -7.36 1.47
CA GLU A 142 5.40 -6.26 1.83
C GLU A 142 5.68 -6.29 3.32
N LEU A 143 6.96 -6.23 3.69
CA LEU A 143 7.42 -5.96 5.04
C LEU A 143 8.11 -4.60 5.06
N SER A 144 7.59 -3.66 5.84
CA SER A 144 8.15 -2.33 5.98
C SER A 144 8.52 -2.01 7.42
N VAL A 145 9.59 -1.22 7.57
CA VAL A 145 10.04 -0.66 8.84
C VAL A 145 10.23 0.84 8.65
N VAL A 146 9.54 1.61 9.48
CA VAL A 146 9.41 3.06 9.35
C VAL A 146 9.66 3.71 10.71
N ALA A 147 10.53 4.71 10.73
CA ALA A 147 10.66 5.64 11.85
C ALA A 147 9.70 6.82 11.63
N VAL A 148 8.79 7.01 12.58
CA VAL A 148 7.81 8.09 12.61
C VAL A 148 8.25 9.15 13.60
N PHE A 149 8.25 10.40 13.15
CA PHE A 149 8.63 11.58 13.89
C PHE A 149 7.44 12.52 14.01
N ASP A 150 6.87 12.59 15.21
CA ASP A 150 5.82 13.56 15.54
C ASP A 150 6.45 14.98 15.55
N LEU A 151 5.86 15.93 14.81
CA LEU A 151 6.37 17.30 14.73
C LEU A 151 6.22 18.06 16.06
N PHE A 152 5.22 17.68 16.86
CA PHE A 152 4.96 18.22 18.19
C PHE A 152 5.08 17.14 19.26
N GLU A 153 5.61 17.51 20.42
CA GLU A 153 5.78 16.58 21.54
C GLU A 153 4.44 16.14 22.09
N ASN A 154 4.24 14.82 22.11
CA ASN A 154 3.15 14.20 22.81
C ASN A 154 3.68 13.47 24.05
N GLU A 155 3.63 14.16 25.19
CA GLU A 155 4.03 13.64 26.50
C GLU A 155 2.86 12.98 27.26
N LEU A 156 1.72 12.82 26.60
CA LEU A 156 0.49 12.31 27.20
C LEU A 156 0.46 10.78 27.14
N THR A 157 -0.30 10.18 28.05
CA THR A 157 -0.49 8.72 28.12
C THR A 157 -1.56 8.27 27.13
N TYR A 158 -1.70 6.95 26.96
CA TYR A 158 -2.73 6.37 26.08
C TYR A 158 -4.17 6.80 26.46
N ILE A 159 -4.41 7.19 27.71
CA ILE A 159 -5.72 7.63 28.23
C ILE A 159 -5.99 9.11 27.93
N SER A 160 -4.96 9.90 27.56
CA SER A 160 -5.07 11.36 27.39
C SER A 160 -4.48 11.84 26.08
N ARG A 161 -4.65 11.06 25.00
CA ARG A 161 -4.01 11.30 23.69
C ARG A 161 -4.40 12.66 23.10
N VAL A 162 -3.44 13.29 22.42
CA VAL A 162 -3.71 14.46 21.57
C VAL A 162 -4.57 14.00 20.38
N ALA A 163 -5.62 14.76 20.05
CA ALA A 163 -6.56 14.41 18.99
C ALA A 163 -5.92 14.39 17.60
N TRP A 164 -4.92 15.25 17.36
CA TRP A 164 -4.22 15.34 16.09
C TRP A 164 -2.75 15.69 16.33
N THR A 165 -1.85 14.95 15.68
CA THR A 165 -0.41 15.22 15.71
C THR A 165 0.13 15.01 14.29
N PRO A 166 0.57 16.06 13.58
CA PRO A 166 1.22 15.91 12.30
C PRO A 166 2.59 15.26 12.51
N TYR A 167 2.97 14.40 11.57
CA TYR A 167 4.19 13.62 11.63
C TYR A 167 4.86 13.58 10.26
N VAL A 168 6.15 13.28 10.28
CA VAL A 168 6.93 12.88 9.10
C VAL A 168 7.49 11.50 9.37
N TYR A 169 7.83 10.77 8.31
CA TYR A 169 8.38 9.43 8.47
C TYR A 169 9.44 9.14 7.42
N ILE A 170 10.29 8.17 7.73
CA ILE A 170 11.32 7.64 6.83
C ILE A 170 11.48 6.15 7.12
N GLY A 171 11.71 5.35 6.10
CA GLY A 171 11.84 3.92 6.29
C GLY A 171 12.36 3.19 5.07
N ALA A 172 12.28 1.87 5.17
CA ALA A 172 12.55 0.95 4.08
C ALA A 172 11.49 -0.15 4.06
N ALA A 173 11.19 -0.64 2.87
CA ALA A 173 10.27 -1.74 2.64
C ALA A 173 10.94 -2.80 1.77
N GLY A 174 10.67 -4.07 2.08
CA GLY A 174 10.99 -5.22 1.25
C GLY A 174 9.69 -5.82 0.75
N LEU A 175 9.54 -5.98 -0.56
CA LEU A 175 8.33 -6.52 -1.17
C LEU A 175 8.66 -7.71 -2.06
N THR A 176 7.85 -8.76 -1.97
CA THR A 176 7.94 -9.91 -2.86
C THR A 176 6.91 -9.80 -3.96
N ASN A 177 7.34 -9.99 -5.20
CA ASN A 177 6.50 -9.97 -6.39
C ASN A 177 6.61 -11.30 -7.14
N ASN A 178 5.47 -11.79 -7.60
CA ASN A 178 5.39 -12.91 -8.52
C ASN A 178 4.27 -12.62 -9.53
N PRO A 179 4.55 -11.81 -10.57
CA PRO A 179 3.53 -11.44 -11.54
C PRO A 179 3.14 -12.62 -12.42
N GLU A 180 1.87 -12.66 -12.75
CA GLU A 180 1.19 -13.65 -13.56
C GLU A 180 0.44 -12.92 -14.69
N ALA A 181 0.35 -13.54 -15.86
CA ALA A 181 -0.49 -13.08 -16.95
C ALA A 181 -1.48 -14.17 -17.37
N LYS A 182 -2.57 -13.77 -18.02
CA LYS A 182 -3.51 -14.72 -18.60
C LYS A 182 -2.97 -15.22 -19.94
N ALA A 183 -2.82 -16.53 -20.10
CA ALA A 183 -2.33 -17.12 -21.34
C ALA A 183 -3.31 -16.86 -22.50
N PRO A 184 -2.80 -16.50 -23.70
CA PRO A 184 -3.62 -16.28 -24.89
C PRO A 184 -4.24 -17.60 -25.39
N ALA A 185 -5.27 -17.47 -26.23
CA ALA A 185 -5.95 -18.63 -26.82
C ALA A 185 -5.05 -19.39 -27.81
N THR A 186 -4.24 -18.64 -28.57
CA THR A 186 -3.39 -19.16 -29.64
C THR A 186 -1.97 -18.67 -29.48
N ASP A 187 -1.02 -19.43 -30.03
CA ASP A 187 0.39 -19.08 -30.07
C ASP A 187 0.67 -18.10 -31.21
N LEU A 188 1.95 -17.78 -31.41
CA LEU A 188 2.39 -16.89 -32.50
C LEU A 188 2.09 -17.46 -33.90
N THR A 189 1.89 -18.78 -34.01
CA THR A 189 1.58 -19.48 -35.27
C THR A 189 0.09 -19.73 -35.47
N GLY A 190 -0.75 -19.33 -34.50
CA GLY A 190 -2.20 -19.54 -34.52
C GLY A 190 -2.65 -20.91 -33.94
N ALA A 191 -1.74 -21.74 -33.44
CA ALA A 191 -2.08 -23.01 -32.82
C ALA A 191 -2.61 -22.79 -31.38
N PRO A 192 -3.61 -23.57 -30.92
CA PRO A 192 -4.19 -23.39 -29.59
C PRO A 192 -3.19 -23.71 -28.47
N LEU A 193 -3.12 -22.87 -27.43
CA LEU A 193 -2.34 -23.18 -26.22
C LEU A 193 -3.12 -24.07 -25.27
N ALA A 194 -2.45 -25.09 -24.71
CA ALA A 194 -3.00 -25.96 -23.67
C ALA A 194 -3.42 -25.19 -22.39
N ASP A 195 -2.78 -24.05 -22.13
CA ASP A 195 -3.03 -23.20 -20.96
C ASP A 195 -3.91 -21.99 -21.25
N ALA A 196 -4.55 -21.93 -22.42
CA ALA A 196 -5.43 -20.82 -22.83
C ALA A 196 -6.37 -20.38 -21.69
N GLY A 197 -6.26 -19.11 -21.30
CA GLY A 197 -7.08 -18.49 -20.27
C GLY A 197 -6.66 -18.74 -18.82
N LYS A 198 -5.65 -19.56 -18.54
CA LYS A 198 -5.09 -19.75 -17.20
C LYS A 198 -4.11 -18.63 -16.84
N TRP A 199 -3.95 -18.37 -15.55
CA TRP A 199 -2.91 -17.48 -15.04
C TRP A 199 -1.59 -18.24 -14.95
N VAL A 200 -0.58 -17.75 -15.65
CA VAL A 200 0.74 -18.38 -15.71
C VAL A 200 1.78 -17.41 -15.14
N LYS A 201 2.69 -17.95 -14.32
CA LYS A 201 3.77 -17.16 -13.69
C LYS A 201 4.74 -16.68 -14.77
N LEU A 202 5.03 -15.38 -14.76
CA LEU A 202 5.87 -14.76 -15.79
C LEU A 202 7.37 -14.94 -15.55
N ARG A 203 7.78 -15.09 -14.28
CA ARG A 203 9.20 -15.16 -13.92
C ARG A 203 9.97 -16.31 -14.61
N PRO A 204 9.44 -17.54 -14.66
CA PRO A 204 10.11 -18.65 -15.33
C PRO A 204 10.09 -18.53 -16.85
N LEU A 205 9.12 -17.81 -17.42
CA LEU A 205 8.95 -17.67 -18.86
C LEU A 205 9.92 -16.65 -19.46
N GLY A 206 10.43 -15.72 -18.65
CA GLY A 206 11.25 -14.60 -19.13
C GLY A 206 10.37 -13.54 -19.80
N THR A 207 10.42 -12.32 -19.28
CA THR A 207 9.72 -11.18 -19.89
C THR A 207 10.70 -10.35 -20.71
N GLU A 208 10.22 -9.68 -21.76
CA GLU A 208 11.03 -8.70 -22.52
C GLU A 208 12.34 -9.29 -23.10
N GLY A 209 12.31 -10.54 -23.57
CA GLY A 209 13.48 -11.18 -24.18
C GLY A 209 14.50 -11.77 -23.19
N GLN A 210 14.18 -11.80 -21.90
CA GLN A 210 14.95 -12.59 -20.93
C GLN A 210 15.09 -14.05 -21.38
N TYR A 211 16.25 -14.64 -21.12
CA TYR A 211 16.63 -16.01 -21.53
C TYR A 211 16.66 -16.26 -23.05
N SER A 212 16.43 -15.24 -23.89
CA SER A 212 16.48 -15.35 -25.34
C SER A 212 17.86 -14.96 -25.87
N THR A 213 18.31 -15.62 -26.94
CA THR A 213 19.49 -15.20 -27.70
C THR A 213 19.09 -14.08 -28.67
N LEU A 214 19.43 -12.84 -28.30
CA LEU A 214 19.12 -11.64 -29.08
C LEU A 214 20.37 -11.09 -29.76
N ASP A 215 20.21 -10.35 -30.86
CA ASP A 215 21.32 -9.66 -31.52
C ASP A 215 21.88 -8.58 -30.58
N PRO A 216 23.20 -8.32 -30.53
CA PRO A 216 23.77 -7.25 -29.69
C PRO A 216 23.19 -5.85 -29.96
N THR A 217 22.61 -5.63 -31.13
CA THR A 217 21.96 -4.37 -31.52
C THR A 217 20.51 -4.26 -31.04
N ASP A 218 19.91 -5.34 -30.54
CA ASP A 218 18.54 -5.33 -30.03
C ASP A 218 18.44 -4.53 -28.73
N VAL A 219 17.40 -3.70 -28.61
CA VAL A 219 17.13 -2.87 -27.42
C VAL A 219 17.01 -3.71 -26.13
N ASN A 220 16.57 -4.96 -26.29
CA ASN A 220 16.33 -5.88 -25.18
C ASN A 220 17.51 -6.82 -24.90
N HIS A 221 18.63 -6.66 -25.62
CA HIS A 221 19.79 -7.51 -25.46
C HIS A 221 20.34 -7.43 -24.03
N GLY A 222 20.54 -8.59 -23.41
CA GLY A 222 21.16 -8.68 -22.07
C GLY A 222 20.27 -8.26 -20.90
N ILE A 223 18.96 -8.09 -21.09
CA ILE A 223 18.02 -7.80 -19.99
C ILE A 223 18.07 -8.94 -18.95
N LYS A 224 18.36 -8.56 -17.70
CA LYS A 224 18.42 -9.50 -16.58
C LYS A 224 17.03 -9.79 -16.03
N PRO A 225 16.74 -11.04 -15.61
CA PRO A 225 15.51 -11.36 -14.92
C PRO A 225 15.31 -10.50 -13.66
N TYR A 226 14.07 -10.07 -13.44
CA TYR A 226 13.73 -9.33 -12.24
C TYR A 226 13.85 -10.23 -10.99
N LYS A 227 14.21 -9.61 -9.87
CA LYS A 227 14.25 -10.29 -8.56
C LYS A 227 12.84 -10.40 -7.99
N ALA A 228 12.55 -11.56 -7.38
CA ALA A 228 11.30 -11.75 -6.67
C ALA A 228 11.19 -10.83 -5.44
N LEU A 229 12.30 -10.58 -4.75
CA LEU A 229 12.39 -9.61 -3.67
C LEU A 229 12.91 -8.28 -4.22
N GLN A 230 12.20 -7.20 -3.91
CA GLN A 230 12.57 -5.83 -4.23
C GLN A 230 12.60 -4.98 -2.96
N VAL A 231 13.43 -3.95 -2.97
CA VAL A 231 13.52 -2.97 -1.88
C VAL A 231 12.88 -1.68 -2.36
N ALA A 232 12.11 -1.05 -1.49
CA ALA A 232 11.40 0.21 -1.75
C ALA A 232 11.59 1.17 -0.58
N ILE A 233 11.36 2.45 -0.86
CA ILE A 233 11.23 3.49 0.15
C ILE A 233 9.71 3.71 0.33
N PRO A 234 9.16 3.46 1.52
CA PRO A 234 7.74 3.60 1.81
C PRO A 234 7.28 5.05 1.83
#